data_AF-A0A4R4SKN4-F1
#
_entry.id   AF-A0A4R4SKN4-F1
#
_cell.length_a   1.000
_cell.length_b   1.000
_cell.length_c   1.000
_cell.angle_alpha   90.00
_cell.angle_beta   90.00
_cell.angle_gamma   90.00
#
_symmetry.space_group_name_H-M   'P 1'
#
loop_
_entity.id
_entity.type
_entity.pdbx_description
1 polymer ?
#
loop_
_entity_poly.entity_id
_entity_poly.type
_entity_poly.pdbx_seq_one_letter_code
_entity_poly.pdbx_strand_id
1 'polypeptide(L)'
;MSAFFISLVVIFVAELGDKSQLMAMTFATRFRALHVLIGITAATAVVHLASVALGAALGAALPTGPISILAGLAFLGFALWTLRGDELDDDERDRARRATGSAILAVGGAFFLAELGDKTMLATVTLAADQGGLAALAGVWAGSTIGMVAADALAIVVGQVLGRKLPEKVIKYGAAAGFAAFGVLLLAEGIAA
;
A
#
# COMPACT_ATOMS: atom_id res chain seq x y z
N MET A 1 -12.80 11.16 9.83
CA MET A 1 -12.71 9.81 10.44
C MET A 1 -13.02 8.71 9.43
N SER A 2 -13.99 8.85 8.52
CA SER A 2 -14.24 7.88 7.44
C SER A 2 -13.01 7.62 6.55
N ALA A 3 -12.37 8.68 6.04
CA ALA A 3 -11.20 8.57 5.15
C ALA A 3 -10.03 7.78 5.77
N PHE A 4 -9.81 7.94 7.09
CA PHE A 4 -8.79 7.20 7.83
C PHE A 4 -9.05 5.69 7.84
N PHE A 5 -10.27 5.27 8.19
CA PHE A 5 -10.59 3.84 8.26
C PHE A 5 -10.64 3.20 6.88
N ILE A 6 -11.13 3.93 5.88
CA ILE A 6 -11.14 3.49 4.49
C ILE A 6 -9.71 3.28 4.00
N SER A 7 -8.83 4.27 4.13
CA SER A 7 -7.44 4.14 3.68
C SER A 7 -6.69 3.08 4.47
N LEU A 8 -6.93 2.95 5.78
CA LEU A 8 -6.35 1.89 6.59
C LEU A 8 -6.73 0.51 6.07
N VAL A 9 -8.02 0.23 5.88
CA VAL A 9 -8.48 -1.09 5.45
C VAL A 9 -8.04 -1.39 4.03
N VAL A 10 -8.20 -0.43 3.11
CA VAL A 10 -7.81 -0.61 1.71
C VAL A 10 -6.33 -0.90 1.59
N ILE A 11 -5.48 -0.09 2.22
CA ILE A 11 -4.02 -0.24 2.10
C ILE A 11 -3.53 -1.46 2.88
N PHE A 12 -4.09 -1.74 4.05
CA PHE A 12 -3.77 -2.98 4.78
C PHE A 12 -4.04 -4.20 3.89
N VAL A 13 -5.22 -4.27 3.28
CA VAL A 13 -5.60 -5.40 2.43
C VAL A 13 -4.78 -5.45 1.14
N ALA A 14 -4.47 -4.31 0.54
CA ALA A 14 -3.65 -4.19 -0.66
C ALA A 14 -2.21 -4.71 -0.46
N GLU A 15 -1.67 -4.46 0.73
CA GLU A 15 -0.32 -4.87 1.13
C GLU A 15 -0.22 -6.38 1.41
N LEU A 16 -1.33 -7.03 1.80
CA LEU A 16 -1.31 -8.44 2.12
C LEU A 16 -0.99 -9.30 0.88
N GLY A 17 0.11 -10.03 0.94
CA GLY A 17 0.61 -10.89 -0.12
C GLY A 17 1.41 -10.15 -1.19
N ASP A 18 1.79 -8.89 -0.95
CA ASP A 18 2.58 -8.11 -1.89
C ASP A 18 4.09 -8.38 -1.83
N LYS A 19 4.83 -7.95 -2.86
CA LYS A 19 6.29 -8.04 -2.93
C LYS A 19 6.94 -7.27 -1.79
N SER A 20 6.48 -6.06 -1.49
CA SER A 20 7.04 -5.25 -0.41
C SER A 20 6.91 -5.98 0.94
N GLN A 21 5.77 -6.63 1.18
CA GLN A 21 5.58 -7.52 2.33
C GLN A 21 6.53 -8.74 2.35
N LEU A 22 6.76 -9.42 1.21
CA LEU A 22 7.75 -10.50 1.09
C LEU A 22 9.18 -10.00 1.38
N MET A 23 9.48 -8.77 0.96
CA MET A 23 10.75 -8.10 1.21
C MET A 23 10.91 -7.79 2.70
N ALA A 24 9.86 -7.30 3.38
CA ALA A 24 9.83 -7.05 4.82
C ALA A 24 10.16 -8.32 5.62
N MET A 25 9.55 -9.46 5.28
CA MET A 25 9.87 -10.74 5.89
C MET A 25 11.34 -11.14 5.65
N THR A 26 11.84 -10.95 4.42
CA THR A 26 13.22 -11.26 4.08
C THR A 26 14.20 -10.45 4.92
N PHE A 27 13.96 -9.14 5.08
CA PHE A 27 14.75 -8.29 5.96
C PHE A 27 14.64 -8.69 7.43
N ALA A 28 13.47 -9.11 7.90
CA ALA A 28 13.27 -9.55 9.27
C ALA A 28 14.00 -10.88 9.59
N THR A 29 14.39 -11.68 8.59
CA THR A 29 15.28 -12.83 8.82
C THR A 29 16.72 -12.42 9.15
N ARG A 30 17.13 -11.20 8.78
CA ARG A 30 18.52 -10.70 8.93
C ARG A 30 18.66 -9.62 9.99
N PHE A 31 17.64 -8.79 10.17
CA PHE A 31 17.63 -7.66 11.10
C PHE A 31 16.52 -7.82 12.15
N ARG A 32 16.70 -7.16 13.30
CA ARG A 32 15.66 -7.13 14.35
C ARG A 32 14.38 -6.54 13.78
N ALA A 33 13.24 -7.21 13.97
CA ALA A 33 11.93 -6.80 13.44
C ALA A 33 11.59 -5.33 13.73
N LEU A 34 11.95 -4.82 14.92
CA LEU A 34 11.73 -3.41 15.25
C LEU A 34 12.46 -2.44 14.31
N HIS A 35 13.72 -2.71 13.95
CA HIS A 35 14.47 -1.84 13.02
C HIS A 35 13.92 -1.93 11.59
N VAL A 36 13.43 -3.11 11.20
CA VAL A 36 12.75 -3.29 9.91
C VAL A 36 11.48 -2.45 9.88
N LEU A 37 10.62 -2.57 10.90
CA LEU A 37 9.39 -1.78 10.99
C LEU A 37 9.63 -0.28 11.07
N ILE A 38 10.69 0.19 11.74
CA ILE A 38 11.06 1.61 11.73
C ILE A 38 11.44 2.07 10.31
N GLY A 39 12.23 1.28 9.59
CA GLY A 39 12.61 1.57 8.20
C GLY A 39 11.40 1.63 7.27
N ILE A 40 10.52 0.62 7.35
CA ILE A 40 9.26 0.56 6.60
C ILE A 40 8.39 1.78 6.93
N THR A 41 8.12 2.03 8.21
CA THR A 41 7.27 3.14 8.65
C THR A 41 7.76 4.48 8.11
N ALA A 42 9.07 4.74 8.16
CA ALA A 42 9.65 5.97 7.65
C ALA A 42 9.49 6.08 6.13
N ALA A 43 9.78 5.00 5.38
CA ALA A 43 9.64 4.97 3.94
C ALA A 43 8.18 5.17 3.51
N THR A 44 7.26 4.37 4.06
CA THR A 44 5.82 4.45 3.81
C THR A 44 5.28 5.83 4.13
N ALA A 45 5.63 6.41 5.28
CA ALA A 45 5.15 7.74 5.66
C ALA A 45 5.53 8.79 4.62
N VAL A 46 6.74 8.71 4.04
CA VAL A 46 7.20 9.63 2.99
C VAL A 46 6.47 9.38 1.67
N VAL A 47 6.39 8.13 1.22
CA VAL A 47 5.72 7.79 -0.05
C VAL A 47 4.24 8.14 0.01
N HIS A 48 3.56 7.82 1.10
CA HIS A 48 2.15 8.14 1.28
C HIS A 48 1.93 9.64 1.44
N LEU A 49 2.86 10.39 2.05
CA LEU A 49 2.74 11.84 2.11
C LEU A 49 2.80 12.44 0.70
N ALA A 50 3.76 11.99 -0.12
CA ALA A 50 3.85 12.39 -1.52
C ALA A 50 2.60 11.99 -2.32
N SER A 51 2.06 10.80 -2.07
CA SER A 51 0.83 10.29 -2.70
C SER A 51 -0.38 11.15 -2.35
N VAL A 52 -0.54 11.50 -1.07
CA VAL A 52 -1.63 12.36 -0.61
C VAL A 52 -1.50 13.77 -1.17
N ALA A 53 -0.28 14.32 -1.22
CA ALA A 53 -0.03 15.63 -1.83
C ALA A 53 -0.36 15.64 -3.33
N LEU A 54 0.05 14.59 -4.06
CA LEU A 54 -0.27 14.43 -5.48
C LEU A 54 -1.78 14.27 -5.69
N GLY A 55 -2.44 13.42 -4.89
CA GLY A 55 -3.89 13.23 -4.94
C GLY A 55 -4.63 14.54 -4.67
N ALA A 56 -4.26 15.28 -3.63
CA ALA A 56 -4.84 16.58 -3.32
C ALA A 56 -4.67 17.60 -4.46
N ALA A 57 -3.49 17.62 -5.11
CA ALA A 57 -3.25 18.49 -6.25
C ALA A 57 -4.12 18.12 -7.46
N LEU A 58 -4.28 16.81 -7.74
CA LEU A 58 -5.17 16.32 -8.80
C LEU A 58 -6.64 16.64 -8.49
N GLY A 59 -7.08 16.40 -7.26
CA GLY A 59 -8.42 16.71 -6.77
C GLY A 59 -8.79 18.20 -6.85
N ALA A 60 -7.79 19.07 -6.69
CA ALA A 60 -7.98 20.52 -6.83
C ALA A 60 -7.96 20.99 -8.30
N ALA A 61 -7.29 20.25 -9.20
CA ALA A 61 -7.06 20.66 -10.59
C ALA A 61 -8.08 20.07 -11.58
N LEU A 62 -8.73 18.95 -11.24
CA LEU A 62 -9.62 18.22 -12.13
C LEU A 62 -11.06 18.16 -11.58
N PRO A 63 -12.08 18.06 -12.45
CA PRO A 63 -13.45 17.83 -12.01
C PRO A 63 -13.61 16.45 -11.35
N THR A 64 -14.53 16.34 -10.40
CA THR A 64 -14.75 15.13 -9.60
C THR A 64 -15.16 13.92 -10.46
N GLY A 65 -16.09 14.07 -11.40
CA GLY A 65 -16.55 12.96 -12.26
C GLY A 65 -15.42 12.20 -12.96
N PRO A 66 -14.58 12.87 -13.77
CA PRO A 66 -13.40 12.25 -14.40
C PRO A 66 -12.42 11.63 -13.40
N ILE A 67 -12.17 12.26 -12.24
CA ILE A 67 -11.31 11.69 -11.19
C ILE A 67 -11.88 10.37 -10.71
N SER A 68 -13.16 10.33 -10.31
CA SER A 68 -13.81 9.14 -9.79
C SER A 68 -13.87 8.02 -10.84
N ILE A 69 -14.09 8.35 -12.13
CA ILE A 69 -14.01 7.37 -13.22
C ILE A 69 -12.60 6.79 -13.35
N LEU A 70 -11.57 7.64 -13.44
CA LEU A 70 -10.18 7.19 -13.57
C LEU A 70 -9.74 6.37 -12.36
N ALA A 71 -10.13 6.80 -11.16
CA ALA A 71 -9.87 6.09 -9.92
C ALA A 71 -10.56 4.72 -9.91
N GLY A 72 -11.82 4.67 -10.33
CA GLY A 72 -12.57 3.43 -10.45
C GLY A 72 -11.92 2.44 -11.41
N LEU A 73 -11.50 2.90 -12.60
CA LEU A 73 -10.74 2.10 -13.55
C LEU A 73 -9.39 1.62 -12.99
N ALA A 74 -8.67 2.48 -12.27
CA ALA A 74 -7.41 2.12 -11.64
C ALA A 74 -7.60 1.01 -10.59
N PHE A 75 -8.62 1.13 -9.73
CA PHE A 75 -8.96 0.12 -8.73
C PHE A 75 -9.37 -1.22 -9.35
N LEU A 76 -10.13 -1.22 -10.45
CA LEU A 76 -10.40 -2.45 -11.21
C LEU A 76 -9.10 -3.03 -11.80
N GLY A 77 -8.21 -2.18 -12.29
CA GLY A 77 -6.86 -2.58 -12.72
C GLY A 77 -6.06 -3.24 -11.59
N PHE A 78 -6.07 -2.66 -10.39
CA PHE A 78 -5.41 -3.24 -9.21
C PHE A 78 -6.03 -4.57 -8.79
N ALA A 79 -7.35 -4.73 -8.90
CA ALA A 79 -8.00 -6.01 -8.66
C ALA A 79 -7.46 -7.10 -9.61
N LEU A 80 -7.37 -6.80 -10.91
CA LEU A 80 -6.83 -7.73 -11.91
C LEU A 80 -5.33 -7.99 -11.71
N TRP A 81 -4.54 -6.97 -11.38
CA TRP A 81 -3.13 -7.12 -11.03
C TRP A 81 -2.97 -8.02 -9.81
N THR A 82 -3.71 -7.77 -8.73
CA THR A 82 -3.70 -8.59 -7.52
C THR A 82 -4.02 -10.06 -7.83
N LEU A 83 -4.93 -10.33 -8.78
CA LEU A 83 -5.23 -11.70 -9.24
C LEU A 83 -4.12 -12.36 -10.06
N ARG A 84 -3.24 -11.59 -10.69
CA ARG A 84 -2.02 -12.13 -11.31
C ARG A 84 -1.08 -12.68 -10.23
N GLY A 85 -1.01 -12.00 -9.09
CA GLY A 85 -0.11 -12.32 -8.00
C GLY A 85 1.24 -11.65 -8.19
N ASP A 86 1.86 -11.33 -7.07
CA ASP A 86 3.11 -10.59 -7.00
C ASP A 86 4.20 -11.50 -6.39
N GLU A 87 5.34 -11.60 -7.08
CA GLU A 87 6.50 -12.34 -6.59
C GLU A 87 7.67 -11.38 -6.43
N LEU A 88 8.42 -11.55 -5.33
CA LEU A 88 9.65 -10.81 -5.09
C LEU A 88 10.69 -11.24 -6.12
N ASP A 89 11.19 -10.30 -6.93
CA ASP A 89 12.15 -10.62 -7.99
C ASP A 89 13.54 -10.94 -7.42
N ASP A 90 14.41 -11.53 -8.24
CA ASP A 90 15.75 -11.94 -7.80
C ASP A 90 16.64 -10.74 -7.43
N ASP A 91 16.49 -9.59 -8.09
CA ASP A 91 17.25 -8.36 -7.78
C ASP A 91 16.81 -7.74 -6.44
N GLU A 92 15.52 -7.74 -6.14
CA GLU A 92 14.93 -7.30 -4.87
C GLU A 92 15.35 -8.23 -3.72
N ARG A 93 15.29 -9.55 -3.93
CA ARG A 93 15.82 -10.56 -3.00
C ARG A 93 17.29 -10.32 -2.72
N ASP A 94 18.07 -10.12 -3.77
CA ASP A 94 19.51 -9.91 -3.68
C ASP A 94 19.86 -8.59 -2.99
N ARG A 95 19.12 -7.50 -3.24
CA ARG A 95 19.28 -6.24 -2.51
C ARG A 95 19.01 -6.44 -1.02
N ALA A 96 17.93 -7.13 -0.67
CA ALA A 96 17.62 -7.45 0.73
C ALA A 96 18.68 -8.33 1.40
N ARG A 97 19.29 -9.27 0.64
CA ARG A 97 20.38 -10.14 1.11
C ARG A 97 21.75 -9.48 1.18
N ARG A 98 22.05 -8.55 0.27
CA ARG A 98 23.33 -7.82 0.21
C ARG A 98 23.35 -6.55 1.05
N ALA A 99 22.19 -6.11 1.55
CA ALA A 99 22.09 -4.99 2.48
C ALA A 99 23.06 -5.15 3.65
N THR A 100 24.02 -4.23 3.75
CA THR A 100 24.98 -4.08 4.85
C THR A 100 24.90 -2.64 5.38
N GLY A 101 25.20 -2.43 6.67
CA GLY A 101 25.09 -1.11 7.32
C GLY A 101 23.86 -0.96 8.22
N SER A 102 23.37 0.28 8.37
CA SER A 102 22.20 0.56 9.22
C SER A 102 20.96 -0.13 8.67
N ALA A 103 20.41 -1.07 9.44
CA ALA A 103 19.19 -1.81 9.07
C ALA A 103 18.04 -0.89 8.67
N ILE A 104 17.87 0.24 9.37
CA ILE A 104 16.81 1.21 9.10
C ILE A 104 16.98 1.85 7.71
N LEU A 105 18.20 2.26 7.35
CA LEU A 105 18.47 2.89 6.06
C LEU A 105 18.38 1.90 4.91
N ALA A 106 18.87 0.68 5.10
CA ALA A 106 18.81 -0.34 4.08
C ALA A 106 17.37 -0.79 3.79
N VAL A 107 16.59 -1.06 4.84
CA VAL A 107 15.18 -1.42 4.73
C VAL A 107 14.38 -0.24 4.17
N GLY A 108 14.53 0.94 4.75
CA GLY A 108 13.79 2.13 4.33
C GLY A 108 14.08 2.51 2.89
N GLY A 109 15.34 2.46 2.44
CA GLY A 109 15.69 2.73 1.04
C GLY A 109 15.12 1.70 0.07
N ALA A 110 15.17 0.41 0.41
CA ALA A 110 14.59 -0.64 -0.43
C ALA A 110 13.06 -0.51 -0.52
N PHE A 111 12.40 -0.31 0.62
CA PHE A 111 10.95 -0.17 0.69
C PHE A 111 10.47 1.10 -0.03
N PHE A 112 11.17 2.22 0.16
CA PHE A 112 10.88 3.46 -0.57
C PHE A 112 10.92 3.25 -2.08
N LEU A 113 11.94 2.56 -2.60
CA LEU A 113 12.04 2.28 -4.04
C LEU A 113 10.99 1.29 -4.53
N ALA A 114 10.66 0.27 -3.73
CA ALA A 114 9.65 -0.72 -4.08
C ALA A 114 8.24 -0.10 -4.16
N GLU A 115 7.93 0.82 -3.25
CA GLU A 115 6.62 1.49 -3.18
C GLU A 115 6.43 2.59 -4.22
N LEU A 116 7.50 3.06 -4.88
CA LEU A 116 7.39 4.11 -5.90
C LEU A 116 6.70 3.59 -7.15
N GLY A 117 5.46 4.04 -7.36
CA GLY A 117 4.63 3.68 -8.50
C GLY A 117 3.85 2.38 -8.31
N ASP A 118 3.86 1.83 -7.09
CA ASP A 118 3.11 0.61 -6.79
C ASP A 118 1.59 0.87 -6.59
N LYS A 119 0.79 -0.21 -6.59
CA LYS A 119 -0.67 -0.18 -6.41
C LYS A 119 -1.08 0.52 -5.12
N THR A 120 -0.33 0.37 -4.02
CA THR A 120 -0.60 1.02 -2.73
C THR A 120 -0.43 2.55 -2.81
N MET A 121 0.62 3.01 -3.48
CA MET A 121 0.88 4.42 -3.77
C MET A 121 -0.26 5.00 -4.63
N LEU A 122 -0.59 4.33 -5.74
CA LEU A 122 -1.64 4.79 -6.64
C LEU A 122 -3.03 4.78 -5.99
N ALA A 123 -3.33 3.78 -5.15
CA ALA A 123 -4.55 3.73 -4.34
C ALA A 123 -4.60 4.89 -3.34
N THR A 124 -3.48 5.23 -2.72
CA THR A 124 -3.39 6.38 -1.80
C THR A 124 -3.61 7.71 -2.54
N VAL A 125 -3.05 7.87 -3.75
CA VAL A 125 -3.28 9.05 -4.61
C VAL A 125 -4.77 9.20 -4.92
N THR A 126 -5.42 8.11 -5.33
CA THR A 126 -6.84 8.13 -5.73
C THR A 126 -7.76 8.38 -4.53
N LEU A 127 -7.49 7.75 -3.39
CA LEU A 127 -8.20 8.02 -2.15
C LEU A 127 -8.03 9.47 -1.67
N ALA A 128 -6.89 10.11 -1.94
CA ALA A 128 -6.68 11.52 -1.57
C ALA A 128 -7.31 12.50 -2.57
N ALA A 129 -7.38 12.16 -3.86
CA ALA A 129 -7.97 13.01 -4.89
C ALA A 129 -9.47 13.21 -4.73
N ASP A 130 -10.14 12.26 -4.09
CA ASP A 130 -11.58 12.29 -3.80
C ASP A 130 -11.92 13.00 -2.46
N GLN A 131 -10.91 13.50 -1.74
CA GLN A 131 -11.10 14.04 -0.39
C GLN A 131 -10.89 15.55 -0.33
N GLY A 132 -11.88 16.24 0.25
CA GLY A 132 -11.82 17.68 0.52
C GLY A 132 -11.27 18.00 1.91
N GLY A 133 -10.28 18.88 1.98
CA GLY A 133 -9.82 19.52 3.22
C GLY A 133 -8.71 18.79 3.99
N LEU A 134 -7.95 19.57 4.78
CA LEU A 134 -6.73 19.12 5.45
C LEU A 134 -6.97 17.92 6.40
N ALA A 135 -8.09 17.92 7.12
CA ALA A 135 -8.41 16.85 8.07
C ALA A 135 -8.68 15.50 7.39
N ALA A 136 -9.30 15.52 6.20
CA ALA A 136 -9.55 14.30 5.43
C ALA A 136 -8.24 13.77 4.83
N LEU A 137 -7.41 14.63 4.25
CA LEU A 137 -6.10 14.30 3.71
C LEU A 137 -5.14 13.73 4.78
N ALA A 138 -5.11 14.36 5.96
CA ALA A 138 -4.35 13.83 7.10
C ALA A 138 -4.87 12.46 7.54
N GLY A 139 -6.19 12.26 7.46
CA GLY A 139 -6.83 10.96 7.68
C GLY A 139 -6.37 9.91 6.67
N VAL A 140 -6.34 10.24 5.37
CA VAL A 140 -5.85 9.34 4.32
C VAL A 140 -4.40 8.95 4.60
N TRP A 141 -3.52 9.92 4.82
CA TRP A 141 -2.09 9.71 5.08
C TRP A 141 -1.83 8.82 6.31
N ALA A 142 -2.48 9.14 7.43
CA ALA A 142 -2.32 8.37 8.67
C ALA A 142 -2.90 6.96 8.52
N GLY A 143 -4.07 6.82 7.91
CA GLY A 143 -4.72 5.53 7.71
C GLY A 143 -3.93 4.64 6.77
N SER A 144 -3.47 5.15 5.62
CA SER A 144 -2.67 4.38 4.67
C SER A 144 -1.34 3.94 5.27
N THR A 145 -0.65 4.83 5.99
CA THR A 145 0.62 4.52 6.66
C THR A 145 0.45 3.44 7.73
N ILE A 146 -0.56 3.57 8.60
CA ILE A 146 -0.83 2.59 9.65
C ILE A 146 -1.29 1.26 9.04
N GLY A 147 -2.11 1.30 7.99
CA GLY A 147 -2.59 0.11 7.29
C GLY A 147 -1.44 -0.74 6.75
N MET A 148 -0.51 -0.11 6.03
CA MET A 148 0.67 -0.80 5.49
C MET A 148 1.58 -1.35 6.59
N VAL A 149 1.97 -0.52 7.57
CA VAL A 149 2.84 -0.95 8.68
C VAL A 149 2.21 -2.10 9.48
N ALA A 150 0.88 -2.08 9.66
CA ALA A 150 0.17 -3.17 10.32
C ALA A 150 0.18 -4.47 9.49
N ALA A 151 0.03 -4.39 8.16
CA ALA A 151 0.12 -5.55 7.27
C ALA A 151 1.54 -6.14 7.28
N ASP A 152 2.58 -5.31 7.23
CA ASP A 152 3.98 -5.75 7.30
C ASP A 152 4.33 -6.37 8.66
N ALA A 153 3.90 -5.74 9.75
CA ALA A 153 4.09 -6.27 11.09
C ALA A 153 3.43 -7.65 11.24
N LEU A 154 2.21 -7.80 10.70
CA LEU A 154 1.51 -9.09 10.68
C LEU A 154 2.32 -10.15 9.90
N ALA A 155 2.80 -9.83 8.70
CA ALA A 155 3.61 -10.77 7.92
C ALA A 155 4.91 -11.14 8.60
N ILE A 156 5.63 -10.19 9.20
CA ILE A 156 6.87 -10.46 9.94
C ILE A 156 6.57 -11.42 11.10
N VAL A 157 5.53 -11.17 11.89
CA VAL A 157 5.15 -12.03 13.02
C VAL A 157 4.73 -13.42 12.54
N VAL A 158 3.88 -13.52 11.52
CA VAL A 158 3.43 -14.81 10.98
C VAL A 158 4.59 -15.59 10.35
N GLY A 159 5.45 -14.91 9.60
CA GLY A 159 6.62 -15.50 8.94
C GLY A 159 7.68 -15.99 9.94
N GLN A 160 8.00 -15.19 10.96
CA GLN A 160 9.04 -15.54 11.95
C GLN A 160 8.55 -16.52 13.02
N VAL A 161 7.34 -16.34 13.56
CA VAL A 161 6.87 -17.08 14.74
C VAL A 161 6.16 -18.36 14.36
N LEU A 162 5.33 -18.33 13.32
CA LEU A 162 4.46 -19.45 13.00
C LEU A 162 5.07 -20.40 11.97
N GLY A 163 6.05 -19.96 11.18
CA GLY A 163 6.57 -20.73 10.02
C GLY A 163 5.46 -21.15 9.06
N ARG A 164 4.27 -20.55 9.20
CA ARG A 164 3.07 -20.85 8.43
C ARG A 164 3.00 -19.88 7.28
N LYS A 165 2.69 -20.41 6.10
CA LYS A 165 2.31 -19.59 4.96
C LYS A 165 0.96 -18.97 5.28
N LEU A 166 0.84 -17.65 5.12
CA LEU A 166 -0.47 -17.00 5.09
C LEU A 166 -1.33 -17.68 4.02
N PRO A 167 -2.66 -17.79 4.20
CA PRO A 167 -3.55 -18.39 3.22
C PRO A 167 -3.65 -17.49 1.98
N GLU A 168 -2.63 -17.57 1.13
CA GLU A 168 -2.36 -16.68 -0.01
C GLU A 168 -3.58 -16.52 -0.91
N LYS A 169 -4.30 -17.62 -1.19
CA LYS A 169 -5.54 -17.58 -1.98
C LYS A 169 -6.62 -16.71 -1.34
N VAL A 170 -6.85 -16.85 -0.03
CA VAL A 170 -7.91 -16.10 0.68
C VAL A 170 -7.58 -14.62 0.68
N ILE A 171 -6.32 -14.29 0.97
CA ILE A 171 -5.82 -12.91 0.95
C ILE A 171 -5.94 -12.31 -0.44
N LYS A 172 -5.42 -12.99 -1.46
CA LYS A 172 -5.43 -12.56 -2.86
C LYS A 172 -6.84 -12.30 -3.37
N TYR A 173 -7.77 -13.23 -3.15
CA TYR A 173 -9.16 -13.04 -3.57
C TYR A 173 -9.88 -11.97 -2.74
N GLY A 174 -9.60 -11.86 -1.44
CA GLY A 174 -10.14 -10.82 -0.58
C GLY A 174 -9.70 -9.41 -1.01
N ALA A 175 -8.41 -9.24 -1.32
CA ALA A 175 -7.84 -7.98 -1.79
C ALA A 175 -8.35 -7.61 -3.18
N ALA A 176 -8.36 -8.55 -4.13
CA ALA A 176 -8.95 -8.33 -5.44
C ALA A 176 -10.44 -7.95 -5.36
N ALA A 177 -11.20 -8.60 -4.48
CA ALA A 177 -12.61 -8.26 -4.26
C ALA A 177 -12.79 -6.86 -3.66
N GLY A 178 -11.96 -6.48 -2.69
CA GLY A 178 -11.96 -5.15 -2.09
C GLY A 178 -11.65 -4.05 -3.12
N PHE A 179 -10.59 -4.24 -3.90
CA PHE A 179 -10.26 -3.34 -5.02
C PHE A 179 -11.38 -3.27 -6.05
N ALA A 180 -11.96 -4.41 -6.43
CA ALA A 180 -13.05 -4.44 -7.40
C ALA A 180 -14.30 -3.70 -6.88
N ALA A 181 -14.67 -3.91 -5.61
CA ALA A 181 -15.80 -3.25 -4.98
C ALA A 181 -15.61 -1.72 -4.95
N PHE A 182 -14.44 -1.24 -4.51
CA PHE A 182 -14.12 0.19 -4.54
C PHE A 182 -14.11 0.74 -5.97
N GLY A 183 -13.57 -0.02 -6.92
CA GLY A 183 -13.55 0.37 -8.34
C GLY A 183 -14.95 0.59 -8.90
N VAL A 184 -15.88 -0.32 -8.61
CA VAL A 184 -17.29 -0.21 -9.03
C VAL A 184 -17.98 0.98 -8.37
N LEU A 185 -17.75 1.21 -7.08
CA LEU A 185 -18.34 2.34 -6.35
C LEU A 185 -17.89 3.69 -6.95
N LEU A 186 -16.59 3.86 -7.20
CA LEU A 186 -16.04 5.08 -7.78
C LEU A 186 -16.51 5.32 -9.22
N LEU A 187 -16.65 4.24 -10.01
CA LEU A 187 -17.26 4.34 -11.35
C LEU A 187 -18.71 4.80 -11.29
N ALA A 188 -19.50 4.24 -10.37
CA ALA A 188 -20.90 4.62 -10.21
C ALA A 188 -21.04 6.09 -9.78
N GLU A 189 -20.19 6.54 -8.87
CA GLU A 189 -20.14 7.94 -8.43
C GLU A 189 -19.72 8.87 -9.56
N GLY A 190 -18.67 8.52 -10.31
CA GLY A 190 -18.18 9.35 -11.40
C GLY A 190 -19.12 9.44 -12.60
N ILE A 191 -19.95 8.42 -12.85
CA ILE A 191 -21.00 8.46 -13.89
C ILE A 191 -22.21 9.30 -13.44
N ALA A 192 -22.45 9.42 -12.14
CA ALA A 192 -23.56 10.17 -11.57
C ALA A 192 -23.26 11.66 -11.33
N ALA A 193 -21.98 12.06 -11.36
CA ALA A 193 -21.49 13.42 -11.16
C ALA A 193 -21.47 14.25 -12.46
#